data_AF-A0AAD5A6C0-F1
#
_entry.id   AF-A0AAD5A6C0-F1
#
_cell.length_a   1.000
_cell.length_b   1.000
_cell.length_c   1.000
_cell.angle_alpha   90.00
_cell.angle_beta   90.00
_cell.angle_gamma   90.00
#
_symmetry.space_group_name_H-M   'P 1'
#
loop_
_entity.id
_entity.type
_entity.pdbx_description
1 polymer ?
#
loop_
_entity_poly.entity_id
_entity_poly.type
_entity_poly.pdbx_seq_one_letter_code
_entity_poly.pdbx_strand_id
1 'polypeptide(L)'
;AHLLSCTIHCLLWYQSVQDPSGGESDDEEEDEEGFQDELHTILESITRRMIKCELEDFELDKSAEFSMASSVGVKNSLFAVLVMGVYEVLIEYNFIAGNYSKSRFQDVLELFNHYYKLAEILREKSGKGRTPASKAPRSLLSVGFVSTLLTALFRDSTRTHEESLSVLRSSGEFLRYSVSAALQKVQHLEETGYTDGPDGQNSEKTFRYLCEITRSPLLQNILRLYLKVSSQHSWDGF
;
A
#
# COMPACT_ATOMS: atom_id res chain seq x y z
N ALA A 1 3.82 -3.73 -11.79
CA ALA A 1 3.05 -3.30 -10.60
C ALA A 1 1.56 -3.20 -10.91
N HIS A 2 1.10 -2.28 -11.76
CA HIS A 2 -0.34 -2.14 -12.07
C HIS A 2 -1.02 -3.43 -12.59
N LEU A 3 -0.35 -4.21 -13.45
CA LEU A 3 -0.87 -5.52 -13.88
C LEU A 3 -1.16 -6.43 -12.69
N LEU A 4 -0.19 -6.55 -11.77
CA LEU A 4 -0.30 -7.36 -10.56
C LEU A 4 -1.43 -6.83 -9.65
N SER A 5 -1.55 -5.51 -9.52
CA SER A 5 -2.65 -4.87 -8.76
C SER A 5 -4.01 -5.26 -9.32
N CYS A 6 -4.20 -5.11 -10.64
CA CYS A 6 -5.47 -5.47 -11.29
C CYS A 6 -5.78 -6.96 -11.09
N THR A 7 -4.81 -7.85 -11.28
CA THR A 7 -4.99 -9.29 -11.07
C THR A 7 -5.42 -9.59 -9.63
N ILE A 8 -4.76 -9.01 -8.63
CA ILE A 8 -5.11 -9.18 -7.21
C ILE A 8 -6.51 -8.65 -6.91
N HIS A 9 -6.84 -7.44 -7.37
CA HIS A 9 -8.15 -6.85 -7.09
C HIS A 9 -9.29 -7.61 -7.77
N CYS A 10 -9.08 -8.16 -8.98
CA CYS A 10 -10.04 -9.06 -9.62
C CYS A 10 -10.23 -10.35 -8.82
N LEU A 11 -9.14 -10.98 -8.37
CA LEU A 11 -9.19 -12.20 -7.56
C LEU A 11 -9.93 -11.97 -6.24
N LEU A 12 -9.55 -10.93 -5.49
CA LEU A 12 -10.18 -10.59 -4.21
C LEU A 12 -11.66 -10.24 -4.37
N TRP A 13 -12.02 -9.54 -5.46
CA TRP A 13 -13.42 -9.23 -5.76
C TRP A 13 -14.21 -10.50 -6.05
N TYR A 14 -13.68 -11.38 -6.90
CA TYR A 14 -14.33 -12.64 -7.25
C TYR A 14 -14.60 -13.51 -6.01
N GLN A 15 -13.60 -13.64 -5.12
CA GLN A 15 -13.77 -14.33 -3.84
C GLN A 15 -14.83 -13.71 -2.95
N SER A 16 -14.92 -12.37 -2.91
CA SER A 16 -15.95 -11.69 -2.12
C SER A 16 -17.37 -11.87 -2.66
N VAL A 17 -17.51 -12.21 -3.96
CA VAL A 17 -18.79 -12.46 -4.61
C VAL A 17 -19.22 -13.92 -4.49
N GLN A 18 -18.26 -14.86 -4.47
CA GLN A 18 -18.51 -16.29 -4.27
C GLN A 18 -18.79 -16.69 -2.80
N ASP A 19 -18.58 -15.79 -1.84
CA ASP A 19 -18.97 -16.00 -0.44
C ASP A 19 -20.35 -15.37 -0.07
N PRO A 20 -21.50 -15.83 -0.62
CA PRO A 20 -22.81 -15.55 -0.04
C PRO A 20 -23.44 -16.87 0.38
N SER A 21 -23.15 -17.36 1.58
CA SER A 21 -24.03 -18.26 2.36
C SER A 21 -25.18 -18.97 1.58
N GLY A 22 -24.85 -20.04 0.84
CA GLY A 22 -25.77 -21.06 0.31
C GLY A 22 -26.62 -20.73 -0.93
N GLY A 23 -26.37 -21.42 -2.05
CA GLY A 23 -27.36 -21.55 -3.14
C GLY A 23 -26.79 -22.05 -4.47
N GLU A 24 -26.97 -23.35 -4.73
CA GLU A 24 -27.00 -24.06 -6.04
C GLU A 24 -25.97 -23.66 -7.11
N SER A 25 -24.89 -24.46 -7.18
CA SER A 25 -23.90 -24.52 -8.26
C SER A 25 -24.43 -25.38 -9.41
N ASP A 26 -24.62 -24.75 -10.58
CA ASP A 26 -24.73 -25.39 -11.89
C ASP A 26 -23.31 -25.77 -12.37
N ASP A 27 -23.19 -26.86 -13.13
CA ASP A 27 -21.99 -27.61 -13.53
C ASP A 27 -20.87 -26.83 -14.33
N GLU A 28 -20.74 -25.51 -14.19
CA GLU A 28 -19.66 -24.67 -14.77
C GLU A 28 -18.53 -24.32 -13.77
N GLU A 29 -18.61 -24.75 -12.51
CA GLU A 29 -17.67 -24.34 -11.43
C GLU A 29 -16.31 -25.07 -11.43
N GLU A 30 -16.19 -26.26 -12.02
CA GLU A 30 -14.95 -27.06 -11.93
C GLU A 30 -13.74 -26.43 -12.67
N ASP A 31 -13.98 -25.74 -13.79
CA ASP A 31 -12.90 -25.09 -14.56
C ASP A 31 -12.49 -23.72 -13.95
N GLU A 32 -13.39 -23.03 -13.25
CA GLU A 32 -13.14 -21.71 -12.63
C GLU A 32 -12.42 -21.81 -11.28
N GLU A 33 -12.64 -22.89 -10.51
CA GLU A 33 -11.93 -23.14 -9.25
C GLU A 33 -10.41 -23.37 -9.50
N GLY A 34 -10.05 -24.07 -10.58
CA GLY A 34 -8.67 -24.37 -10.93
C GLY A 34 -7.81 -23.13 -11.24
N PHE A 35 -8.39 -22.11 -11.89
CA PHE A 35 -7.66 -20.87 -12.22
C PHE A 35 -7.38 -20.01 -10.98
N GLN A 36 -8.29 -19.99 -10.00
CA GLN A 36 -8.07 -19.26 -8.74
C GLN A 36 -6.90 -19.84 -7.96
N ASP A 37 -6.85 -21.17 -7.83
CA ASP A 37 -5.77 -21.88 -7.15
C ASP A 37 -4.43 -21.65 -7.84
N GLU A 38 -4.41 -21.63 -9.18
CA GLU A 38 -3.22 -21.30 -9.95
C GLU A 38 -2.77 -19.86 -9.67
N LEU A 39 -3.69 -18.89 -9.69
CA LEU A 39 -3.38 -17.49 -9.37
C LEU A 39 -2.86 -17.33 -7.94
N HIS A 40 -3.47 -17.97 -6.95
CA HIS A 40 -2.98 -17.96 -5.57
C HIS A 40 -1.57 -18.54 -5.49
N THR A 41 -1.32 -19.67 -6.14
CA THR A 41 0.00 -20.31 -6.19
C THR A 41 1.05 -19.37 -6.80
N ILE A 42 0.70 -18.67 -7.89
CA ILE A 42 1.57 -17.67 -8.52
C ILE A 42 1.83 -16.51 -7.56
N LEU A 43 0.80 -15.94 -6.93
CA LEU A 43 0.93 -14.80 -6.02
C LEU A 43 1.76 -15.14 -4.76
N GLU A 44 1.60 -16.35 -4.23
CA GLU A 44 2.43 -16.85 -3.14
C GLU A 44 3.88 -17.07 -3.57
N SER A 45 4.10 -17.60 -4.76
CA SER A 45 5.43 -17.74 -5.34
C SER A 45 6.11 -16.39 -5.50
N ILE A 46 5.40 -15.39 -6.03
CA ILE A 46 5.90 -14.02 -6.16
C ILE A 46 6.19 -13.43 -4.78
N THR A 47 5.29 -13.56 -3.81
CA THR A 47 5.49 -13.08 -2.43
C THR A 47 6.78 -13.65 -1.83
N ARG A 48 6.94 -14.99 -1.85
CA ARG A 48 8.13 -15.66 -1.31
C ARG A 48 9.41 -15.24 -2.02
N ARG A 49 9.37 -15.03 -3.33
CA ARG A 49 10.54 -14.60 -4.10
C ARG A 49 10.90 -13.15 -3.80
N MET A 50 9.91 -12.26 -3.73
CA MET A 50 10.14 -10.84 -3.42
C MET A 50 10.69 -10.62 -2.00
N ILE A 51 10.31 -11.46 -1.03
CA ILE A 51 10.89 -11.45 0.33
C ILE A 51 12.33 -11.99 0.34
N LYS A 52 12.65 -12.94 -0.55
CA LYS A 52 14.00 -13.52 -0.62
C LYS A 52 14.99 -12.69 -1.43
N CYS A 53 14.50 -11.91 -2.40
CA CYS A 53 15.35 -11.07 -3.24
C CYS A 53 15.89 -9.88 -2.46
N GLU A 54 17.18 -9.64 -2.59
CA GLU A 54 17.82 -8.43 -2.07
C GLU A 54 17.79 -7.32 -3.14
N LEU A 55 18.15 -6.08 -2.78
CA LEU A 55 18.12 -4.97 -3.74
C LEU A 55 19.20 -5.10 -4.81
N GLU A 56 20.25 -5.84 -4.48
CA GLU A 56 21.36 -6.26 -5.32
C GLU A 56 20.87 -7.12 -6.49
N ASP A 57 19.88 -8.00 -6.29
CA ASP A 57 19.27 -8.81 -7.35
C ASP A 57 18.54 -7.96 -8.40
N PHE A 58 18.12 -6.74 -8.00
CA PHE A 58 17.49 -5.76 -8.88
C PHE A 58 18.47 -4.73 -9.43
N GLU A 59 19.75 -4.77 -9.04
CA GLU A 59 20.74 -3.71 -9.33
C GLU A 59 20.33 -2.33 -8.78
N LEU A 60 19.61 -2.31 -7.64
CA LEU A 60 19.06 -1.11 -7.00
C LEU A 60 19.66 -0.83 -5.61
N ASP A 61 20.83 -1.39 -5.33
CA ASP A 61 21.53 -1.20 -4.06
C ASP A 61 22.11 0.23 -3.94
N LYS A 62 22.86 0.50 -2.87
CA LYS A 62 23.43 1.84 -2.63
C LYS A 62 24.43 2.26 -3.72
N SER A 63 24.98 1.33 -4.49
CA SER A 63 25.87 1.62 -5.62
C SER A 63 25.14 2.22 -6.82
N ALA A 64 23.83 1.99 -6.95
CA ALA A 64 23.06 2.43 -8.11
C ALA A 64 23.02 3.96 -8.28
N GLU A 65 23.05 4.39 -9.53
CA GLU A 65 22.82 5.79 -9.95
C GLU A 65 21.34 5.99 -10.29
N PHE A 66 20.76 7.11 -9.84
CA PHE A 66 19.37 7.50 -10.09
C PHE A 66 19.25 8.89 -10.74
N SER A 67 20.34 9.37 -11.36
CA SER A 67 20.36 10.67 -12.02
C SER A 67 19.41 10.69 -13.21
N MET A 68 18.47 11.63 -13.23
CA MET A 68 17.60 11.85 -14.40
C MET A 68 18.36 12.40 -15.62
N ALA A 69 19.64 12.72 -15.48
CA ALA A 69 20.51 13.17 -16.57
C ALA A 69 21.21 12.02 -17.31
N SER A 70 21.17 10.79 -16.79
CA SER A 70 21.78 9.62 -17.44
C SER A 70 20.72 8.59 -17.82
N SER A 71 20.91 7.90 -18.94
CA SER A 71 20.00 6.83 -19.38
C SER A 71 19.93 5.68 -18.36
N VAL A 72 21.07 5.36 -17.74
CA VAL A 72 21.17 4.38 -16.65
C VAL A 72 20.36 4.84 -15.44
N GLY A 73 20.51 6.09 -15.01
CA GLY A 73 19.78 6.63 -13.86
C GLY A 73 18.27 6.71 -14.09
N VAL A 74 17.83 7.04 -15.31
CA VAL A 74 16.40 7.01 -15.68
C VAL A 74 15.85 5.58 -15.65
N LYS A 75 16.58 4.61 -16.21
CA LYS A 75 16.21 3.18 -16.16
C LYS A 75 16.07 2.74 -14.70
N ASN A 76 17.08 2.98 -13.87
CA ASN A 76 17.08 2.55 -12.47
C ASN A 76 15.94 3.18 -11.67
N SER A 77 15.63 4.46 -11.94
CA SER A 77 14.51 5.15 -11.31
C SER A 77 13.16 4.49 -11.66
N LEU A 78 12.97 4.11 -12.92
CA LEU A 78 11.77 3.39 -13.35
C LEU A 78 11.66 2.00 -12.70
N PHE A 79 12.77 1.25 -12.66
CA PHE A 79 12.83 -0.06 -12.01
C PHE A 79 12.54 0.05 -10.51
N ALA A 80 13.08 1.05 -9.83
CA ALA A 80 12.81 1.28 -8.41
C ALA A 80 11.33 1.55 -8.15
N VAL A 81 10.69 2.42 -8.93
CA VAL A 81 9.24 2.68 -8.81
C VAL A 81 8.43 1.41 -9.09
N LEU A 82 8.83 0.60 -10.08
CA LEU A 82 8.17 -0.66 -10.38
C LEU A 82 8.27 -1.67 -9.22
N VAL A 83 9.46 -1.84 -8.66
CA VAL A 83 9.74 -2.76 -7.54
C VAL A 83 9.01 -2.29 -6.28
N MET A 84 9.07 -1.00 -5.96
CA MET A 84 8.29 -0.40 -4.87
C MET A 84 6.80 -0.69 -5.03
N GLY A 85 6.25 -0.47 -6.22
CA GLY A 85 4.85 -0.77 -6.50
C GLY A 85 4.49 -2.26 -6.39
N VAL A 86 5.43 -3.17 -6.71
CA VAL A 86 5.22 -4.61 -6.49
C VAL A 86 5.17 -4.93 -4.99
N TYR A 87 6.06 -4.35 -4.18
CA TYR A 87 6.02 -4.52 -2.72
C TYR A 87 4.69 -4.03 -2.14
N GLU A 88 4.22 -2.85 -2.51
CA GLU A 88 2.94 -2.31 -2.01
C GLU A 88 1.75 -3.19 -2.37
N VAL A 89 1.67 -3.65 -3.63
CA VAL A 89 0.58 -4.51 -4.08
C VAL A 89 0.58 -5.86 -3.34
N LEU A 90 1.76 -6.42 -3.07
CA LEU A 90 1.89 -7.66 -2.29
C LEU A 90 1.61 -7.45 -0.80
N ILE A 91 1.92 -6.27 -0.24
CA ILE A 91 1.52 -5.88 1.12
C ILE A 91 0.00 -5.89 1.24
N GLU A 92 -0.70 -5.24 0.30
CA GLU A 92 -2.16 -5.19 0.27
C GLU A 92 -2.76 -6.61 0.14
N TYR A 93 -2.26 -7.40 -0.80
CA TYR A 93 -2.73 -8.78 -1.00
C TYR A 93 -2.54 -9.65 0.24
N ASN A 94 -1.32 -9.71 0.80
CA ASN A 94 -1.05 -10.60 1.95
C ASN A 94 -1.77 -10.14 3.22
N PHE A 95 -2.03 -8.84 3.36
CA PHE A 95 -2.86 -8.35 4.46
C PHE A 95 -4.32 -8.81 4.32
N ILE A 96 -4.93 -8.61 3.15
CA ILE A 96 -6.34 -8.94 2.91
C ILE A 96 -6.55 -10.45 2.92
N ALA A 97 -5.81 -11.18 2.08
CA ALA A 97 -5.92 -12.64 1.96
C ALA A 97 -5.47 -13.37 3.24
N GLY A 98 -4.61 -12.73 4.03
CA GLY A 98 -4.11 -13.31 5.27
C GLY A 98 -5.13 -13.36 6.40
N ASN A 99 -6.18 -12.53 6.37
CA ASN A 99 -7.27 -12.50 7.36
C ASN A 99 -6.81 -12.72 8.81
N TYR A 100 -5.94 -11.83 9.30
CA TYR A 100 -5.31 -11.89 10.64
C TYR A 100 -4.44 -13.13 10.91
N SER A 101 -3.93 -13.81 9.90
CA SER A 101 -2.86 -14.79 10.04
C SER A 101 -1.55 -14.11 10.43
N LYS A 102 -0.96 -14.57 11.53
CA LYS A 102 0.32 -14.06 12.04
C LYS A 102 1.45 -14.23 11.03
N SER A 103 1.52 -15.37 10.34
CA SER A 103 2.57 -15.62 9.34
C SER A 103 2.44 -14.66 8.15
N ARG A 104 1.20 -14.41 7.68
CA ARG A 104 0.95 -13.45 6.61
C ARG A 104 1.31 -12.03 7.01
N PHE A 105 1.10 -11.65 8.27
CA PHE A 105 1.51 -10.33 8.75
C PHE A 105 3.03 -10.21 8.94
N GLN A 106 3.74 -11.32 9.17
CA GLN A 106 5.20 -11.34 9.07
C GLN A 106 5.65 -11.10 7.62
N ASP A 107 5.02 -11.77 6.65
CA ASP A 107 5.31 -11.55 5.22
C ASP A 107 5.05 -10.08 4.82
N VAL A 108 3.94 -9.48 5.29
CA VAL A 108 3.64 -8.05 5.09
C VAL A 108 4.75 -7.17 5.64
N LEU A 109 5.25 -7.46 6.84
CA LEU A 109 6.30 -6.66 7.46
C LEU A 109 7.64 -6.81 6.72
N GLU A 110 7.98 -8.00 6.24
CA GLU A 110 9.19 -8.23 5.44
C GLU A 110 9.11 -7.49 4.10
N LEU A 111 7.99 -7.60 3.37
CA LEU A 111 7.76 -6.83 2.13
C LEU A 111 7.91 -5.33 2.38
N PHE A 112 7.36 -4.84 3.51
CA PHE A 112 7.53 -3.45 3.91
C PHE A 112 9.00 -3.09 4.20
N ASN A 113 9.76 -3.95 4.87
CA ASN A 113 11.17 -3.68 5.17
C ASN A 113 11.99 -3.50 3.87
N HIS A 114 11.75 -4.33 2.85
CA HIS A 114 12.39 -4.18 1.55
C HIS A 114 11.94 -2.90 0.82
N TYR A 115 10.64 -2.61 0.82
CA TYR A 115 10.11 -1.34 0.31
C TYR A 115 10.77 -0.14 0.99
N TYR A 116 10.85 -0.16 2.33
CA TYR A 116 11.41 0.92 3.14
C TYR A 116 12.90 1.10 2.85
N LYS A 117 13.67 0.00 2.77
CA LYS A 117 15.11 0.04 2.39
C LYS A 117 15.31 0.75 1.05
N LEU A 118 14.50 0.44 0.04
CA LEU A 118 14.58 1.08 -1.28
C LEU A 118 14.15 2.56 -1.23
N ALA A 119 13.09 2.88 -0.51
CA ALA A 119 12.63 4.26 -0.32
C ALA A 119 13.71 5.14 0.35
N GLU A 120 14.43 4.60 1.34
CA GLU A 120 15.55 5.29 1.99
C GLU A 120 16.70 5.56 1.01
N ILE A 121 17.07 4.58 0.16
CA ILE A 121 18.11 4.76 -0.88
C ILE A 121 17.71 5.90 -1.83
N LEU A 122 16.46 5.90 -2.32
CA LEU A 122 15.99 6.96 -3.21
C LEU A 122 16.01 8.33 -2.53
N ARG A 123 15.61 8.40 -1.25
CA ARG A 123 15.64 9.64 -0.47
C ARG A 123 17.07 10.16 -0.30
N GLU A 124 18.02 9.28 0.04
CA GLU A 124 19.45 9.64 0.15
C GLU A 124 20.00 10.17 -1.18
N LYS A 125 19.62 9.54 -2.31
CA LYS A 125 20.10 9.88 -3.66
C LYS A 125 19.46 11.16 -4.22
N SER A 126 18.24 11.51 -3.80
CA SER A 126 17.56 12.74 -4.24
C SER A 126 18.19 14.05 -3.72
N GLY A 127 19.05 13.99 -2.69
CA GLY A 127 19.73 15.15 -2.11
C GLY A 127 18.79 16.17 -1.43
N LYS A 128 19.36 17.06 -0.60
CA LYS A 128 18.61 18.08 0.18
C LYS A 128 18.31 19.39 -0.57
N GLY A 129 18.49 19.48 -1.90
CA GLY A 129 18.70 20.81 -2.50
C GLY A 129 18.42 21.05 -3.99
N ARG A 130 17.59 20.28 -4.71
CA ARG A 130 17.17 20.67 -6.08
C ARG A 130 15.70 20.38 -6.38
N THR A 131 14.98 21.46 -6.71
CA THR A 131 13.69 21.60 -7.44
C THR A 131 12.50 20.71 -7.03
N PRO A 132 11.27 21.27 -6.90
CA PRO A 132 10.04 20.53 -6.54
C PRO A 132 9.49 19.64 -7.68
N ALA A 133 10.34 18.86 -8.34
CA ALA A 133 10.04 18.12 -9.57
C ALA A 133 10.19 16.59 -9.46
N SER A 134 10.26 16.05 -8.24
CA SER A 134 9.97 14.63 -8.02
C SER A 134 9.00 14.55 -6.84
N LYS A 135 7.70 14.70 -7.11
CA LYS A 135 6.67 14.21 -6.18
C LYS A 135 7.03 12.74 -5.94
N ALA A 136 7.18 12.34 -4.68
CA ALA A 136 7.41 10.94 -4.34
C ALA A 136 6.42 10.07 -5.13
N PRO A 137 6.86 8.91 -5.67
CA PRO A 137 5.97 8.06 -6.46
C PRO A 137 4.68 7.80 -5.67
N ARG A 138 3.55 7.91 -6.37
CA ARG A 138 2.24 7.70 -5.76
C ARG A 138 2.13 6.25 -5.31
N SER A 139 1.67 6.05 -4.08
CA SER A 139 1.43 4.72 -3.52
C SER A 139 0.37 4.00 -4.34
N LEU A 140 0.61 2.72 -4.66
CA LEU A 140 -0.35 1.86 -5.34
C LEU A 140 -1.38 1.23 -4.42
N LEU A 141 -1.27 1.44 -3.10
CA LEU A 141 -2.26 0.98 -2.15
C LEU A 141 -3.64 1.55 -2.47
N SER A 142 -4.67 0.70 -2.53
CA SER A 142 -6.03 1.18 -2.75
C SER A 142 -6.53 2.01 -1.56
N VAL A 143 -7.37 3.01 -1.80
CA VAL A 143 -7.94 3.82 -0.69
C VAL A 143 -8.77 2.96 0.27
N GLY A 144 -9.44 1.93 -0.26
CA GLY A 144 -10.19 0.96 0.55
C GLY A 144 -9.27 0.15 1.46
N PHE A 145 -8.14 -0.34 0.93
CA PHE A 145 -7.15 -1.01 1.75
C PHE A 145 -6.54 -0.09 2.80
N VAL A 146 -6.19 1.14 2.45
CA VAL A 146 -5.65 2.11 3.42
C VAL A 146 -6.64 2.36 4.56
N SER A 147 -7.94 2.46 4.26
CA SER A 147 -8.99 2.57 5.29
C SER A 147 -9.01 1.34 6.23
N THR A 148 -9.02 0.14 5.64
CA THR A 148 -9.01 -1.14 6.36
C THR A 148 -7.76 -1.28 7.23
N LEU A 149 -6.58 -0.99 6.67
CA LEU A 149 -5.30 -1.05 7.35
C LEU A 149 -5.26 -0.14 8.58
N LEU A 150 -5.65 1.13 8.43
CA LEU A 150 -5.68 2.07 9.56
C LEU A 150 -6.69 1.67 10.63
N THR A 151 -7.85 1.12 10.22
CA THR A 151 -8.84 0.60 11.17
C THR A 151 -8.27 -0.58 11.94
N ALA A 152 -7.63 -1.53 11.27
CA ALA A 152 -6.98 -2.67 11.92
C ALA A 152 -5.85 -2.24 12.86
N LEU A 153 -4.98 -1.32 12.42
CA LEU A 153 -3.82 -0.90 13.21
C LEU A 153 -4.21 -0.09 14.45
N PHE A 154 -5.20 0.80 14.36
CA PHE A 154 -5.47 1.80 15.40
C PHE A 154 -6.80 1.65 16.13
N ARG A 155 -7.74 0.85 15.62
CA ARG A 155 -9.09 0.74 16.18
C ARG A 155 -9.48 -0.68 16.54
N ASP A 156 -8.93 -1.68 15.87
CA ASP A 156 -9.25 -3.07 16.18
C ASP A 156 -8.65 -3.49 17.52
N SER A 157 -9.52 -3.75 18.50
CA SER A 157 -9.14 -4.26 19.83
C SER A 157 -9.63 -5.70 20.06
N THR A 158 -9.91 -6.43 18.98
CA THR A 158 -10.40 -7.81 19.04
C THR A 158 -9.29 -8.72 19.54
N ARG A 159 -9.54 -9.43 20.64
CA ARG A 159 -8.52 -10.24 21.33
C ARG A 159 -7.86 -11.29 20.44
N THR A 160 -8.61 -11.90 19.51
CA THR A 160 -8.10 -12.91 18.57
C THR A 160 -7.17 -12.34 17.50
N HIS A 161 -7.27 -11.03 17.20
CA HIS A 161 -6.44 -10.37 16.20
C HIS A 161 -5.15 -9.80 16.79
N GLU A 162 -5.11 -9.59 18.12
CA GLU A 162 -4.04 -8.86 18.80
C GLU A 162 -2.66 -9.47 18.55
N GLU A 163 -2.54 -10.80 18.62
CA GLU A 163 -1.25 -11.46 18.42
C GLU A 163 -0.68 -11.18 17.02
N SER A 164 -1.51 -11.27 15.98
CA SER A 164 -1.10 -10.99 14.61
C SER A 164 -0.85 -9.49 14.41
N LEU A 165 -1.77 -8.63 14.84
CA LEU A 165 -1.65 -7.17 14.70
C LEU A 165 -0.43 -6.61 15.45
N SER A 166 -0.03 -7.24 16.56
CA SER A 166 1.17 -6.84 17.31
C SER A 166 2.44 -6.87 16.46
N VAL A 167 2.53 -7.77 15.46
CA VAL A 167 3.64 -7.85 14.50
C VAL A 167 3.79 -6.51 13.79
N LEU A 168 2.70 -6.00 13.21
CA LEU A 168 2.69 -4.74 12.46
C LEU A 168 2.79 -3.52 13.39
N ARG A 169 2.09 -3.53 14.53
CA ARG A 169 2.07 -2.42 15.50
C ARG A 169 3.41 -2.20 16.19
N SER A 170 4.23 -3.23 16.30
CA SER A 170 5.57 -3.12 16.88
C SER A 170 6.55 -2.32 16.00
N SER A 171 6.26 -2.18 14.70
CA SER A 171 7.08 -1.39 13.77
C SER A 171 6.57 0.05 13.68
N GLY A 172 7.29 0.98 14.31
CA GLY A 172 6.99 2.40 14.23
C GLY A 172 7.11 2.97 12.81
N GLU A 173 8.02 2.43 12.01
CA GLU A 173 8.21 2.76 10.60
C GLU A 173 6.97 2.37 9.78
N PHE A 174 6.44 1.16 9.98
CA PHE A 174 5.25 0.69 9.29
C PHE A 174 4.00 1.52 9.66
N LEU A 175 3.85 1.89 10.93
CA LEU A 175 2.77 2.78 11.38
C LEU A 175 2.86 4.14 10.69
N ARG A 176 4.07 4.75 10.62
CA ARG A 176 4.28 6.03 9.92
C ARG A 176 4.03 5.92 8.42
N TYR A 177 4.44 4.82 7.80
CA TYR A 177 4.18 4.54 6.40
C TYR A 177 2.67 4.47 6.12
N SER A 178 1.92 3.70 6.91
CA SER A 178 0.47 3.53 6.76
C SER A 178 -0.28 4.86 6.84
N VAL A 179 0.12 5.73 7.76
CA VAL A 179 -0.44 7.07 7.92
C VAL A 179 -0.04 8.00 6.77
N SER A 180 1.20 7.90 6.29
CA SER A 180 1.69 8.69 5.15
C SER A 180 0.97 8.31 3.86
N ALA A 181 0.68 7.03 3.65
CA ALA A 181 -0.14 6.56 2.52
C ALA A 181 -1.55 7.18 2.58
N ALA A 182 -2.19 7.19 3.74
CA ALA A 182 -3.50 7.84 3.90
C ALA A 182 -3.47 9.34 3.63
N LEU A 183 -2.45 10.05 4.13
CA LEU A 183 -2.28 11.47 3.85
C LEU A 183 -2.11 11.71 2.35
N GLN A 184 -1.29 10.91 1.66
CA GLN A 184 -1.09 11.01 0.22
C GLN A 184 -2.40 10.79 -0.56
N LYS A 185 -3.25 9.83 -0.14
CA LYS A 185 -4.56 9.58 -0.77
C LYS A 185 -5.53 10.74 -0.56
N VAL A 186 -5.58 11.32 0.64
CA VAL A 186 -6.41 12.49 0.95
C VAL A 186 -5.97 13.71 0.15
N GLN A 187 -4.66 13.99 0.10
CA GLN A 187 -4.11 15.08 -0.69
C GLN A 187 -4.39 14.89 -2.18
N HIS A 188 -4.27 13.67 -2.69
CA HIS A 188 -4.60 13.39 -4.10
C HIS A 188 -6.07 13.66 -4.40
N LEU A 189 -6.97 13.19 -3.54
CA LEU A 189 -8.40 13.44 -3.67
C LEU A 189 -8.74 14.94 -3.65
N GLU A 190 -8.07 15.71 -2.79
CA GLU A 190 -8.20 17.18 -2.76
C GLU A 190 -7.72 17.82 -4.07
N GLU A 191 -6.60 17.35 -4.63
CA GLU A 191 -6.03 17.89 -5.88
C GLU A 191 -6.87 17.55 -7.12
N THR A 192 -7.44 16.34 -7.22
CA THR A 192 -8.03 15.83 -8.48
C THR A 192 -9.52 15.51 -8.42
N GLY A 193 -10.11 15.39 -7.22
CA GLY A 193 -11.50 15.00 -7.02
C GLY A 193 -11.75 13.48 -7.12
N TYR A 194 -10.72 12.66 -7.30
CA TYR A 194 -10.81 11.19 -7.31
C TYR A 194 -9.56 10.55 -6.70
N THR A 195 -9.64 9.28 -6.29
CA THR A 195 -8.45 8.49 -5.90
C THR A 195 -8.07 7.50 -6.99
N ASP A 196 -6.85 7.01 -6.93
CA ASP A 196 -6.31 5.93 -7.73
C ASP A 196 -6.71 4.54 -7.18
N GLY A 197 -6.63 3.52 -8.04
CA GLY A 197 -7.00 2.14 -7.69
C GLY A 197 -8.51 1.85 -7.80
N PRO A 198 -8.94 0.65 -7.36
CA PRO A 198 -10.35 0.27 -7.38
C PRO A 198 -11.21 1.24 -6.57
N ASP A 199 -12.45 1.45 -7.02
CA ASP A 199 -13.44 2.35 -6.42
C ASP A 199 -13.08 3.84 -6.36
N GLY A 200 -11.93 4.26 -6.86
CA GLY A 200 -11.46 5.64 -6.68
C GLY A 200 -12.27 6.73 -7.40
N GLN A 201 -13.04 6.35 -8.42
CA GLN A 201 -14.03 7.23 -9.09
C GLN A 201 -15.43 7.14 -8.48
N ASN A 202 -15.69 6.18 -7.57
CA ASN A 202 -16.98 6.03 -6.90
C ASN A 202 -17.04 6.97 -5.69
N SER A 203 -17.71 8.12 -5.85
CA SER A 203 -17.79 9.16 -4.83
C SER A 203 -18.37 8.66 -3.49
N GLU A 204 -19.33 7.73 -3.52
CA GLU A 204 -19.95 7.20 -2.31
C GLU A 204 -18.97 6.32 -1.52
N LYS A 205 -18.30 5.40 -2.21
CA LYS A 205 -17.28 4.54 -1.58
C LYS A 205 -16.10 5.34 -1.08
N THR A 206 -15.57 6.26 -1.89
CA THR A 206 -14.47 7.16 -1.49
C THR A 206 -14.85 7.99 -0.26
N PHE A 207 -16.06 8.55 -0.20
CA PHE A 207 -16.53 9.27 0.98
C PHE A 207 -16.59 8.39 2.23
N ARG A 208 -17.06 7.13 2.10
CA ARG A 208 -17.07 6.16 3.20
C ARG A 208 -15.67 5.88 3.72
N TYR A 209 -14.71 5.62 2.82
CA TYR A 209 -13.32 5.40 3.20
C TYR A 209 -12.71 6.61 3.90
N LEU A 210 -12.99 7.83 3.44
CA LEU A 210 -12.56 9.06 4.14
C LEU A 210 -13.14 9.15 5.55
N CYS A 211 -14.41 8.84 5.74
CA CYS A 211 -15.04 8.84 7.05
C CYS A 211 -14.38 7.83 8.00
N GLU A 212 -13.99 6.67 7.49
CA GLU A 212 -13.29 5.63 8.26
C GLU A 212 -11.86 6.04 8.62
N ILE A 213 -11.11 6.56 7.65
CA ILE A 213 -9.75 7.09 7.83
C ILE A 213 -9.74 8.19 8.89
N THR A 214 -10.68 9.14 8.81
CA THR A 214 -10.80 10.28 9.75
C THR A 214 -11.37 9.91 11.12
N ARG A 215 -12.01 8.75 11.26
CA ARG A 215 -12.43 8.21 12.57
C ARG A 215 -11.27 7.63 13.37
N SER A 216 -10.11 7.39 12.75
CA SER A 216 -8.93 6.96 13.50
C SER A 216 -8.42 8.12 14.39
N PRO A 217 -8.23 7.94 15.71
CA PRO A 217 -7.80 9.01 16.63
C PRO A 217 -6.45 9.64 16.22
N LEU A 218 -5.60 8.86 15.56
CA LEU A 218 -4.28 9.31 15.13
C LEU A 218 -4.37 10.34 13.99
N LEU A 219 -5.22 10.11 12.97
CA LEU A 219 -5.43 11.09 11.90
C LEU A 219 -6.22 12.31 12.35
N GLN A 220 -7.11 12.21 13.34
CA GLN A 220 -7.70 13.42 13.94
C GLN A 220 -6.64 14.30 14.58
N ASN A 221 -5.67 13.71 15.28
CA ASN A 221 -4.58 14.46 15.88
C ASN A 221 -3.60 14.99 14.84
N ILE A 222 -3.31 14.24 13.78
CA ILE A 222 -2.44 14.68 12.68
C ILE A 222 -3.10 15.76 11.83
N LEU A 223 -4.39 15.63 11.48
CA LEU A 223 -5.15 16.68 10.79
C LEU A 223 -5.28 17.93 11.67
N ARG A 224 -5.49 17.77 12.99
CA ARG A 224 -5.46 18.92 13.92
C ARG A 224 -4.10 19.60 13.94
N LEU A 225 -3.00 18.84 13.97
CA LEU A 225 -1.65 19.40 13.91
C LEU A 225 -1.36 20.05 12.56
N TYR A 226 -1.77 19.44 11.45
CA TYR A 226 -1.61 19.97 10.10
C TYR A 226 -2.42 21.25 9.88
N LEU A 227 -3.68 21.29 10.33
CA LEU A 227 -4.51 22.50 10.32
C LEU A 227 -3.92 23.59 11.22
N LYS A 228 -3.33 23.23 12.36
CA LYS A 228 -2.66 24.18 13.26
C LYS A 228 -1.40 24.78 12.62
N VAL A 229 -0.58 23.97 11.95
CA VAL A 229 0.64 24.42 11.24
C VAL A 229 0.29 25.24 9.98
N SER A 230 -0.69 24.81 9.19
CA SER A 230 -1.15 25.57 8.01
C SER A 230 -1.84 26.89 8.39
N SER A 231 -2.55 26.94 9.53
CA SER A 231 -3.08 28.20 10.05
C SER A 231 -1.97 29.16 10.48
N GLN A 232 -0.85 28.68 11.03
CA GLN A 232 0.29 29.55 11.42
C GLN A 232 0.98 30.18 10.21
N HIS A 233 1.11 29.46 9.09
CA HIS A 233 1.65 30.02 7.85
C HIS A 233 0.71 30.99 7.11
N SER A 234 -0.57 31.06 7.49
CA SER A 234 -1.55 32.00 6.93
C SER A 234 -1.55 33.38 7.62
N TRP A 235 -0.90 33.55 8.77
CA TRP A 235 -0.87 34.82 9.52
C TRP A 235 0.45 35.59 9.39
N ASP A 236 1.52 35.00 8.86
CA ASP A 236 2.80 35.69 8.61
C ASP A 236 2.80 36.48 7.28
N GLY A 237 1.63 36.65 6.66
CA GLY A 237 1.44 37.30 5.35
C GLY A 237 0.48 38.50 5.35
N PHE A 238 0.19 39.10 6.51
CA PHE A 238 -0.55 40.37 6.62
C PHE A 238 0.18 41.37 7.52
#